data_AF-A0A1V5WD81-F1
#
_entry.id   AF-A0A1V5WD81-F1
#
_cell.length_a   1.000
_cell.length_b   1.000
_cell.length_c   1.000
_cell.angle_alpha   90.00
_cell.angle_beta   90.00
_cell.angle_gamma   90.00
#
_symmetry.space_group_name_H-M   'P 1'
#
loop_
_entity.id
_entity.type
_entity.pdbx_description
1 polymer ?
#
loop_
_entity_poly.entity_id
_entity_poly.type
_entity_poly.pdbx_seq_one_letter_code
_entity_poly.pdbx_strand_id
1 'polypeptide(L)'
;MVAVPLPGRVPDCFMLHEIIITVNVDSANTPCYSHEYNVDSANMEVLMKILYIFDSDDTDRRDAGLVLTEWAKEHGHELVMRRAAELKPCLGCFGCWIRTPGKCVIPGDEGMAFVEAMYRADLVVLAGETPYGSFSVPIKTILDRAIPLLLPFFRKFRGEMHHVPRYTRLPRMLSLSFGDASEREDATHLDVMRSFCDNISCVRQKRVYRYRENRSEMLTWLGEELDA
;
A
#
# COMPACT_ATOMS: atom_id res chain seq x y z
N MET A 1 -17.67 -24.43 -28.16
CA MET A 1 -17.60 -23.70 -29.44
C MET A 1 -17.59 -22.21 -29.07
N VAL A 2 -16.41 -21.63 -28.85
CA VAL A 2 -16.29 -20.21 -28.48
C VAL A 2 -16.03 -19.45 -29.77
N ALA A 3 -16.92 -18.51 -30.09
CA ALA A 3 -16.83 -17.72 -31.32
C ALA A 3 -15.59 -16.82 -31.25
N VAL A 4 -14.71 -16.96 -32.24
CA VAL A 4 -13.57 -16.07 -32.46
C VAL A 4 -14.10 -14.84 -33.21
N PRO A 5 -13.92 -13.60 -32.72
CA PRO A 5 -14.26 -12.41 -33.49
C PRO A 5 -13.23 -12.21 -34.62
N LEU A 6 -13.73 -11.88 -35.80
CA LEU A 6 -12.95 -11.49 -36.98
C LEU A 6 -12.10 -10.24 -36.72
N PRO A 7 -10.98 -10.06 -37.47
CA PRO A 7 -10.09 -8.93 -37.26
C PRO A 7 -10.71 -7.64 -37.83
N GLY A 8 -10.82 -6.62 -36.98
CA GLY A 8 -11.22 -5.27 -37.38
C GLY A 8 -12.45 -4.78 -36.61
N ARG A 9 -12.23 -3.75 -35.77
CA ARG A 9 -13.14 -3.08 -34.82
C ARG A 9 -13.36 -3.80 -33.49
N VAL A 10 -12.49 -3.48 -32.53
CA VAL A 10 -12.83 -3.47 -31.11
C VAL A 10 -13.62 -2.19 -30.85
N PRO A 11 -14.76 -2.20 -30.13
CA PRO A 11 -15.44 -0.97 -29.74
C PRO A 11 -14.59 -0.20 -28.74
N ASP A 12 -14.28 1.06 -29.07
CA ASP A 12 -13.57 1.98 -28.20
C ASP A 12 -14.50 2.38 -27.03
N CYS A 13 -14.13 1.94 -25.83
CA CYS A 13 -14.72 2.33 -24.53
C CYS A 13 -15.86 1.43 -24.01
N PHE A 14 -15.60 0.77 -22.89
CA PHE A 14 -16.64 0.20 -22.01
C PHE A 14 -16.74 1.08 -20.77
N MET A 15 -17.94 1.64 -20.52
CA MET A 15 -18.23 2.48 -19.36
C MET A 15 -18.53 1.62 -18.13
N LEU A 16 -17.68 1.69 -17.10
CA LEU A 16 -17.98 1.24 -15.74
C LEU A 16 -17.73 2.41 -14.80
N HIS A 17 -18.80 3.12 -14.41
CA HIS A 17 -18.82 4.28 -13.48
C HIS A 17 -17.73 5.34 -13.76
N GLU A 18 -18.07 6.31 -14.59
CA GLU A 18 -17.35 7.58 -14.84
C GLU A 18 -15.82 7.49 -15.05
N ILE A 19 -15.36 6.55 -15.89
CA ILE A 19 -13.97 6.55 -16.38
C ILE A 19 -13.98 6.25 -17.88
N ILE A 20 -13.43 7.16 -18.69
CA ILE A 20 -13.03 6.90 -20.08
C ILE A 20 -11.61 6.35 -20.04
N ILE A 21 -11.44 5.06 -20.30
CA ILE A 21 -10.11 4.45 -20.48
C ILE A 21 -9.76 4.56 -21.96
N THR A 22 -8.95 5.54 -22.33
CA THR A 22 -8.40 5.62 -23.69
C THR A 22 -7.14 4.77 -23.76
N VAL A 23 -7.18 3.69 -24.54
CA VAL A 23 -6.01 2.87 -24.84
C VAL A 23 -5.29 3.51 -26.01
N ASN A 24 -4.19 4.21 -25.76
CA ASN A 24 -3.29 4.65 -26.81
C ASN A 24 -2.13 3.66 -26.93
N VAL A 25 -1.81 3.30 -28.17
CA VAL A 25 -0.61 2.54 -28.55
C VAL A 25 0.45 3.53 -29.00
N ASP A 26 1.66 3.41 -28.45
CA ASP A 26 2.80 4.20 -28.92
C ASP A 26 3.29 3.72 -30.30
N SER A 27 4.25 4.43 -30.88
CA SER A 27 4.86 4.08 -32.18
C SER A 27 5.58 2.72 -32.18
N ALA A 28 5.75 2.07 -31.02
CA ALA A 28 6.32 0.74 -30.85
C ALA A 28 5.25 -0.32 -30.53
N ASN A 29 3.96 0.02 -30.60
CA ASN A 29 2.81 -0.85 -30.31
C ASN A 29 2.76 -1.34 -28.85
N THR A 30 3.36 -0.58 -27.92
CA THR A 30 3.29 -0.83 -26.47
C THR A 30 2.03 -0.15 -25.90
N PRO A 31 1.21 -0.83 -25.07
CA PRO A 31 0.09 -0.18 -24.40
C PRO A 31 0.62 0.87 -23.42
N CYS A 32 0.44 2.15 -23.74
CA CYS A 32 0.79 3.27 -22.86
C CYS A 32 -0.49 3.88 -22.29
N TYR A 33 -0.70 3.67 -21.00
CA TYR A 33 -1.79 4.27 -20.24
C TYR A 33 -1.38 5.71 -19.93
N SER A 34 -2.09 6.69 -20.51
CA SER A 34 -1.99 8.09 -20.12
C SER A 34 -3.28 8.49 -19.43
N HIS A 35 -3.14 9.19 -18.31
CA HIS A 35 -4.26 9.70 -17.53
C HIS A 35 -4.19 11.23 -17.60
N GLU A 36 -5.18 11.84 -18.26
CA GLU A 36 -5.44 13.27 -18.13
C GLU A 36 -6.30 13.47 -16.89
N TYR A 37 -5.78 14.23 -15.93
CA TYR A 37 -6.53 14.65 -14.74
C TYR A 37 -7.18 16.00 -15.03
N ASN A 38 -8.49 16.10 -14.79
CA ASN A 38 -9.13 17.38 -14.67
C ASN A 38 -8.85 17.89 -13.25
N VAL A 39 -7.86 18.76 -13.10
CA VAL A 39 -7.50 19.35 -11.81
C VAL A 39 -8.30 20.64 -11.66
N ASP A 40 -9.52 20.53 -11.13
CA ASP A 40 -10.25 21.71 -10.70
C ASP A 40 -9.53 22.32 -9.49
N SER A 41 -8.82 23.42 -9.76
CA SER A 41 -8.14 24.25 -8.79
C SER A 41 -9.14 25.02 -7.93
N ALA A 42 -9.54 24.45 -6.80
CA ALA A 42 -10.18 25.18 -5.72
C ALA A 42 -9.78 24.58 -4.37
N ASN A 43 -9.15 25.40 -3.53
CA ASN A 43 -8.67 25.12 -2.17
C ASN A 43 -9.55 24.12 -1.39
N MET A 44 -9.08 22.88 -1.28
CA MET A 44 -9.64 21.86 -0.40
C MET A 44 -8.48 21.42 0.49
N GLU A 45 -8.54 21.73 1.79
CA GLU A 45 -7.58 21.21 2.76
C GLU A 45 -7.49 19.69 2.54
N VAL A 46 -6.31 19.21 2.17
CA VAL A 46 -6.14 17.81 1.76
C VAL A 46 -6.19 16.95 3.02
N LEU A 47 -7.41 16.51 3.35
CA LEU A 47 -7.70 15.53 4.38
C LEU A 47 -7.07 14.18 3.99
N MET A 48 -5.85 13.89 4.47
CA MET A 48 -5.29 12.54 4.32
C MET A 48 -5.98 11.56 5.25
N LYS A 49 -6.24 10.36 4.75
CA LYS A 49 -6.64 9.17 5.52
C LYS A 49 -5.42 8.32 5.82
N ILE A 50 -5.10 8.21 7.10
CA ILE A 50 -3.92 7.52 7.60
C ILE A 50 -4.35 6.22 8.26
N LEU A 51 -3.74 5.12 7.85
CA LEU A 51 -3.90 3.83 8.49
C LEU A 51 -2.60 3.45 9.21
N TYR A 52 -2.64 3.45 10.53
CA TYR A 52 -1.53 2.99 11.36
C TYR A 52 -1.74 1.51 11.73
N ILE A 53 -0.88 0.64 11.22
CA ILE A 53 -0.91 -0.80 11.46
C ILE A 53 0.27 -1.17 12.34
N PHE A 54 0.03 -1.82 13.48
CA PHE A 54 1.10 -2.17 14.42
C PHE A 54 1.06 -3.64 14.85
N ASP A 55 2.23 -4.22 15.12
CA ASP A 55 2.38 -5.68 15.33
C ASP A 55 2.10 -6.20 16.73
N SER A 56 2.36 -5.40 17.78
CA SER A 56 2.11 -5.74 19.17
C SER A 56 1.41 -4.62 19.93
N ASP A 57 0.69 -4.96 21.01
CA ASP A 57 0.04 -3.97 21.88
C ASP A 57 1.02 -3.26 22.85
N ASP A 58 2.33 -3.39 22.63
CA ASP A 58 3.32 -2.84 23.52
C ASP A 58 3.29 -1.31 23.53
N THR A 59 3.68 -0.75 24.69
CA THR A 59 3.57 0.67 25.00
C THR A 59 4.19 1.54 23.91
N ASP A 60 5.38 1.21 23.42
CA ASP A 60 6.10 2.01 22.43
C ASP A 60 5.35 2.12 21.09
N ARG A 61 4.68 1.03 20.66
CA ARG A 61 3.91 1.03 19.40
C ARG A 61 2.67 1.88 19.54
N ARG A 62 2.05 1.85 20.73
CA ARG A 62 0.91 2.70 21.04
C ARG A 62 1.33 4.16 21.16
N ASP A 63 2.47 4.43 21.79
CA ASP A 63 3.03 5.77 21.93
C ASP A 63 3.33 6.42 20.58
N ALA A 64 4.04 5.72 19.68
CA ALA A 64 4.23 6.19 18.31
C ALA A 64 2.89 6.41 17.57
N GLY A 65 1.91 5.54 17.80
CA GLY A 65 0.55 5.70 17.29
C GLY A 65 -0.15 6.94 17.83
N LEU A 66 0.04 7.28 19.11
CA LEU A 66 -0.48 8.49 19.75
C LEU A 66 0.19 9.74 19.18
N VAL A 67 1.52 9.73 19.02
CA VAL A 67 2.27 10.82 18.35
C VAL A 67 1.69 11.08 16.96
N LEU A 68 1.49 10.04 16.16
CA LEU A 68 0.92 10.17 14.82
C LEU A 68 -0.54 10.63 14.84
N THR A 69 -1.32 10.18 15.84
CA THR A 69 -2.72 10.59 16.03
C THR A 69 -2.83 12.07 16.37
N GLU A 70 -1.97 12.58 17.23
CA GLU A 70 -1.95 13.99 17.60
C GLU A 70 -1.52 14.85 16.42
N TRP A 71 -0.44 14.47 15.73
CA TRP A 71 -0.01 15.15 14.51
C TRP A 71 -1.10 15.17 13.44
N ALA A 72 -1.79 14.04 13.22
CA ALA A 72 -2.90 13.95 12.28
C ALA A 72 -4.01 14.94 12.65
N LYS A 73 -4.43 15.01 13.92
CA LYS A 73 -5.45 15.95 14.40
C LYS A 73 -5.01 17.42 14.22
N GLU A 74 -3.76 17.74 14.55
CA GLU A 74 -3.21 19.10 14.41
C GLU A 74 -3.24 19.61 12.96
N HIS A 75 -3.12 18.70 11.98
CA HIS A 75 -3.13 19.01 10.54
C HIS A 75 -4.47 18.67 9.86
N GLY A 76 -5.49 18.36 10.67
CA GLY A 76 -6.84 18.06 10.20
C GLY A 76 -7.00 16.71 9.50
N HIS A 77 -6.05 15.78 9.56
CA HIS A 77 -6.13 14.45 8.93
C HIS A 77 -6.96 13.42 9.73
N GLU A 78 -7.46 12.38 9.04
CA GLU A 78 -8.13 11.24 9.66
C GLU A 78 -7.10 10.12 9.92
N LEU A 79 -7.10 9.53 11.12
CA LEU A 79 -6.24 8.39 11.43
C LEU A 79 -7.04 7.24 12.04
N VAL A 80 -6.81 6.03 11.54
CA VAL A 80 -7.32 4.78 12.10
C VAL A 80 -6.14 3.89 12.49
N MET A 81 -6.18 3.36 13.72
CA MET A 81 -5.20 2.39 14.22
C MET A 81 -5.76 0.97 14.10
N ARG A 82 -4.94 0.01 13.68
CA ARG A 82 -5.30 -1.42 13.65
C ARG A 82 -4.14 -2.30 14.12
N ARG A 83 -4.42 -3.25 15.01
CA ARG A 83 -3.45 -4.23 15.51
C ARG A 83 -3.40 -5.45 14.60
N ALA A 84 -2.21 -5.86 14.19
CA ALA A 84 -1.99 -6.96 13.25
C ALA A 84 -2.08 -8.36 13.87
N ALA A 85 -1.89 -8.49 15.19
CA ALA A 85 -1.69 -9.75 15.91
C ALA A 85 -2.85 -10.76 15.87
N GLU A 86 -3.95 -10.46 15.17
CA GLU A 86 -5.19 -11.27 15.17
C GLU A 86 -5.49 -11.93 13.82
N LEU A 87 -4.64 -11.72 12.80
CA LEU A 87 -4.85 -12.32 11.49
C LEU A 87 -4.23 -13.70 11.37
N LYS A 88 -4.97 -14.59 10.70
CA LYS A 88 -4.47 -15.91 10.35
C LYS A 88 -3.52 -15.80 9.15
N PRO A 89 -2.43 -16.61 9.11
CA PRO A 89 -1.52 -16.64 7.98
C PRO A 89 -2.25 -16.89 6.65
N CYS A 90 -1.79 -16.25 5.59
CA CYS A 90 -2.33 -16.46 4.25
C CYS A 90 -2.12 -17.91 3.81
N LEU A 91 -3.17 -18.56 3.31
CA LEU A 91 -3.11 -19.94 2.81
C LEU A 91 -2.44 -20.07 1.43
N GLY A 92 -2.13 -18.96 0.75
CA GLY A 92 -1.60 -18.98 -0.62
C GLY A 92 -2.55 -19.58 -1.65
N CYS A 93 -3.87 -19.62 -1.38
CA CYS A 93 -4.86 -20.23 -2.28
C CYS A 93 -5.22 -19.35 -3.49
N PHE A 94 -4.84 -18.07 -3.46
CA PHE A 94 -5.13 -17.03 -4.47
C PHE A 94 -6.62 -16.80 -4.78
N GLY A 95 -7.56 -17.40 -4.04
CA GLY A 95 -9.00 -17.22 -4.25
C GLY A 95 -9.43 -15.74 -4.15
N CYS A 96 -8.95 -15.04 -3.12
CA CYS A 96 -9.19 -13.60 -2.93
C CYS A 96 -8.52 -12.70 -3.99
N TRP A 97 -7.68 -13.26 -4.84
CA TRP A 97 -7.00 -12.53 -5.90
C TRP A 97 -7.69 -12.70 -7.25
N ILE A 98 -8.04 -13.94 -7.61
CA ILE A 98 -8.51 -14.30 -8.96
C ILE A 98 -9.98 -14.75 -9.05
N ARG A 99 -10.54 -15.37 -7.99
CA ARG A 99 -11.89 -15.96 -8.02
C ARG A 99 -12.94 -15.05 -7.41
N THR A 100 -12.64 -14.57 -6.20
CA THR A 100 -13.51 -13.68 -5.43
C THR A 100 -12.69 -12.48 -4.97
N PRO A 101 -12.34 -11.54 -5.87
CA PRO A 101 -11.45 -10.42 -5.57
C PRO A 101 -11.82 -9.71 -4.26
N GLY A 102 -10.83 -9.54 -3.40
CA GLY A 102 -11.00 -8.96 -2.07
C GLY A 102 -11.50 -9.95 -1.03
N LYS A 103 -12.31 -10.97 -1.38
CA LYS A 103 -12.96 -11.91 -0.44
C LYS A 103 -12.11 -13.15 -0.14
N CYS A 104 -11.64 -13.27 1.10
CA CYS A 104 -10.87 -14.42 1.55
C CYS A 104 -11.73 -15.62 1.94
N VAL A 105 -11.16 -16.82 1.77
CA VAL A 105 -11.75 -18.10 2.20
C VAL A 105 -11.58 -18.35 3.70
N ILE A 106 -10.66 -17.63 4.36
CA ILE A 106 -10.42 -17.77 5.79
C ILE A 106 -11.58 -17.09 6.54
N PRO A 107 -12.38 -17.81 7.34
CA PRO A 107 -13.49 -17.22 8.06
C PRO A 107 -13.06 -16.67 9.42
N GLY A 108 -13.81 -15.68 9.90
CA GLY A 108 -13.69 -15.15 11.27
C GLY A 108 -12.36 -14.48 11.58
N ASP A 109 -11.71 -13.88 10.57
CA ASP A 109 -10.62 -12.93 10.77
C ASP A 109 -10.92 -11.60 10.07
N GLU A 110 -10.18 -10.56 10.44
CA GLU A 110 -10.35 -9.19 9.94
C GLU A 110 -9.61 -8.93 8.62
N GLY A 111 -9.09 -9.96 7.93
CA GLY A 111 -8.20 -9.75 6.79
C GLY A 111 -8.85 -8.95 5.66
N MET A 112 -10.17 -9.10 5.51
CA MET A 112 -11.01 -8.31 4.63
C MET A 112 -10.97 -6.82 4.94
N ALA A 113 -11.20 -6.48 6.21
CA ALA A 113 -11.27 -5.12 6.70
C ALA A 113 -9.90 -4.42 6.61
N PHE A 114 -8.81 -5.16 6.78
CA PHE A 114 -7.46 -4.64 6.56
C PHE A 114 -7.22 -4.25 5.11
N VAL A 115 -7.54 -5.12 4.14
CA VAL A 115 -7.35 -4.80 2.71
C VAL A 115 -8.21 -3.63 2.29
N GLU A 116 -9.46 -3.56 2.77
CA GLU A 116 -10.33 -2.41 2.52
C GLU A 116 -9.77 -1.12 3.13
N ALA A 117 -9.29 -1.17 4.37
CA ALA A 117 -8.70 0.00 5.03
C ALA A 117 -7.44 0.47 4.30
N MET A 118 -6.57 -0.44 3.84
CA MET A 118 -5.38 -0.10 3.05
C MET A 118 -5.77 0.57 1.73
N TYR A 119 -6.76 0.03 1.02
CA TYR A 119 -7.24 0.61 -0.23
C TYR A 119 -7.79 2.04 -0.05
N ARG A 120 -8.49 2.31 1.05
CA ARG A 120 -9.09 3.62 1.34
C ARG A 120 -8.11 4.64 1.91
N ALA A 121 -6.92 4.22 2.32
CA ALA A 121 -5.93 5.08 2.92
C ALA A 121 -5.12 5.85 1.86
N ASP A 122 -4.67 7.03 2.24
CA ASP A 122 -3.69 7.83 1.51
C ASP A 122 -2.27 7.49 1.98
N LEU A 123 -2.13 7.18 3.27
CA LEU A 123 -0.89 6.75 3.92
C LEU A 123 -1.16 5.52 4.79
N VAL A 124 -0.34 4.48 4.63
CA VAL A 124 -0.26 3.33 5.54
C VAL A 124 1.09 3.37 6.24
N VAL A 125 1.08 3.36 7.57
CA VAL A 125 2.29 3.25 8.39
C VAL A 125 2.31 1.85 9.02
N LEU A 126 3.31 1.05 8.66
CA LEU A 126 3.55 -0.31 9.15
C LEU A 126 4.55 -0.25 10.30
N ALA A 127 4.06 -0.32 11.52
CA ALA A 127 4.83 -0.28 12.75
C ALA A 127 5.13 -1.68 13.27
N GLY A 128 6.40 -2.04 13.40
CA GLY A 128 6.76 -3.31 14.00
C GLY A 128 8.25 -3.56 14.11
N GLU A 129 8.59 -4.69 14.71
CA GLU A 129 9.98 -5.13 14.77
C GLU A 129 10.51 -5.48 13.38
N THR A 130 11.83 -5.33 13.22
CA THR A 130 12.53 -5.64 11.97
C THR A 130 13.51 -6.81 12.12
N PRO A 131 13.04 -8.02 12.50
CA PRO A 131 13.92 -9.15 12.74
C PRO A 131 14.64 -9.54 11.45
N TYR A 132 15.97 -9.67 11.50
CA TYR A 132 16.78 -10.09 10.36
C TYR A 132 16.64 -9.18 9.12
N GLY A 133 16.26 -7.91 9.33
CA GLY A 133 16.06 -6.93 8.26
C GLY A 133 14.81 -7.16 7.42
N SER A 134 13.78 -7.77 7.99
CA SER A 134 12.48 -8.00 7.34
C SER A 134 11.33 -7.60 8.26
N PHE A 135 10.10 -7.69 7.76
CA PHE A 135 8.89 -7.43 8.55
C PHE A 135 8.68 -8.48 9.64
N SER A 136 8.17 -8.06 10.80
CA SER A 136 7.65 -8.99 11.81
C SER A 136 6.50 -9.85 11.26
N VAL A 137 6.30 -11.03 11.85
CA VAL A 137 5.30 -12.01 11.38
C VAL A 137 3.88 -11.42 11.27
N PRO A 138 3.37 -10.62 12.23
CA PRO A 138 2.05 -10.01 12.10
C PRO A 138 1.94 -9.02 10.93
N ILE A 139 2.95 -8.16 10.72
CA ILE A 139 2.97 -7.22 9.58
C ILE A 139 3.02 -7.99 8.27
N LYS A 140 3.93 -8.96 8.15
CA LYS A 140 4.05 -9.79 6.95
C LYS A 140 2.75 -10.54 6.64
N THR A 141 2.04 -11.01 7.68
CA THR A 141 0.72 -11.64 7.53
C THR A 141 -0.29 -10.69 6.89
N ILE A 142 -0.34 -9.42 7.29
CA ILE A 142 -1.21 -8.42 6.63
C ILE A 142 -0.81 -8.24 5.15
N LEU A 143 0.50 -8.06 4.89
CA LEU A 143 0.99 -7.80 3.53
C LEU A 143 0.69 -8.96 2.57
N ASP A 144 0.82 -10.21 3.03
CA ASP A 144 0.48 -11.40 2.24
C ASP A 144 -1.02 -11.51 1.95
N ARG A 145 -1.85 -10.94 2.83
CA ARG A 145 -3.30 -10.89 2.66
C ARG A 145 -3.72 -9.71 1.76
N ALA A 146 -2.82 -8.76 1.47
CA ALA A 146 -3.06 -7.54 0.69
C ALA A 146 -2.87 -7.68 -0.83
N ILE A 147 -2.56 -8.89 -1.34
CA ILE A 147 -2.50 -9.15 -2.79
C ILE A 147 -3.74 -8.70 -3.60
N PRO A 148 -4.98 -8.62 -3.04
CA PRO A 148 -6.12 -8.09 -3.79
C PRO A 148 -6.00 -6.61 -4.16
N LEU A 149 -5.05 -5.84 -3.62
CA LEU A 149 -4.72 -4.50 -4.10
C LEU A 149 -4.15 -4.50 -5.54
N LEU A 150 -3.75 -5.67 -6.04
CA LEU A 150 -3.14 -5.89 -7.34
C LEU A 150 -4.01 -6.79 -8.23
N LEU A 151 -3.85 -6.65 -9.54
CA LEU A 151 -4.42 -7.51 -10.57
C LEU A 151 -3.46 -8.66 -10.91
N PRO A 152 -3.97 -9.81 -11.37
CA PRO A 152 -3.14 -10.95 -11.79
C PRO A 152 -2.44 -10.73 -13.15
N PHE A 153 -2.39 -9.50 -13.64
CA PHE A 153 -1.69 -9.13 -14.87
C PHE A 153 -0.31 -8.62 -14.55
N PHE A 154 0.63 -8.87 -15.46
CA PHE A 154 2.01 -8.40 -15.33
C PHE A 154 2.23 -7.13 -16.14
N ARG A 155 3.10 -6.28 -15.63
CA ARG A 155 3.70 -5.14 -16.32
C ARG A 155 5.20 -5.12 -16.04
N LYS A 156 5.96 -4.47 -16.93
CA LYS A 156 7.34 -4.09 -16.62
C LYS A 156 7.34 -2.75 -15.90
N PHE A 157 8.01 -2.67 -14.77
CA PHE A 157 8.21 -1.42 -14.04
C PHE A 157 9.66 -1.42 -13.55
N ARG A 158 10.42 -0.34 -13.83
CA ARG A 158 11.85 -0.23 -13.48
C ARG A 158 12.74 -1.40 -13.91
N GLY A 159 12.40 -2.05 -15.03
CA GLY A 159 13.15 -3.20 -15.57
C GLY A 159 12.76 -4.56 -14.99
N GLU A 160 11.84 -4.60 -14.02
CA GLU A 160 11.38 -5.81 -13.33
C GLU A 160 9.92 -6.13 -13.67
N MET A 161 9.52 -7.39 -13.46
CA MET A 161 8.11 -7.79 -13.59
C MET A 161 7.36 -7.50 -12.30
N HIS A 162 6.29 -6.72 -12.41
CA HIS A 162 5.38 -6.45 -11.30
C HIS A 162 3.94 -6.69 -11.73
N HIS A 163 3.05 -6.76 -10.74
CA HIS A 163 1.62 -6.79 -11.01
C HIS A 163 1.08 -5.41 -11.37
N VAL A 164 0.03 -5.39 -12.19
CA VAL A 164 -0.72 -4.16 -12.46
C VAL A 164 -1.52 -3.80 -11.20
N PRO A 165 -1.47 -2.54 -10.73
CA PRO A 165 -2.36 -2.06 -9.67
C PRO A 165 -3.83 -2.34 -9.98
N ARG A 166 -4.60 -2.79 -8.99
CA ARG A 166 -6.05 -2.93 -9.18
C ARG A 166 -6.77 -1.60 -9.19
N TYR A 167 -6.27 -0.66 -8.42
CA TYR A 167 -6.87 0.65 -8.23
C TYR A 167 -5.94 1.74 -8.77
N THR A 168 -6.52 2.84 -9.23
CA THR A 168 -5.80 3.99 -9.81
C THR A 168 -4.94 4.70 -8.76
N ARG A 169 -5.42 4.78 -7.52
CA ARG A 169 -4.70 5.29 -6.37
C ARG A 169 -4.43 4.14 -5.40
N LEU A 170 -3.17 4.00 -5.01
CA LEU A 170 -2.73 3.13 -3.93
C LEU A 170 -2.12 3.99 -2.82
N PRO A 171 -2.23 3.57 -1.55
CA PRO A 171 -1.65 4.32 -0.45
C PRO A 171 -0.14 4.43 -0.61
N ARG A 172 0.43 5.55 -0.15
CA ARG A 172 1.84 5.55 0.23
C ARG A 172 2.02 4.58 1.39
N MET A 173 3.10 3.81 1.39
CA MET A 173 3.42 2.94 2.52
C MET A 173 4.78 3.32 3.12
N LEU A 174 4.81 3.43 4.44
CA LEU A 174 6.01 3.66 5.23
C LEU A 174 6.12 2.57 6.29
N SER A 175 7.34 2.12 6.57
CA SER A 175 7.64 1.28 7.71
C SER A 175 8.25 2.13 8.82
N LEU A 176 7.69 1.95 10.01
CA LEU A 176 8.18 2.50 11.27
C LEU A 176 8.79 1.35 12.09
N SER A 177 10.11 1.34 12.22
CA SER A 177 10.84 0.22 12.80
C SER A 177 10.92 0.30 14.33
N PHE A 178 10.88 -0.85 14.99
CA PHE A 178 11.07 -1.02 16.44
C PHE A 178 12.09 -2.13 16.74
N GLY A 179 12.46 -2.27 18.01
CA GLY A 179 13.38 -3.30 18.50
C GLY A 179 14.85 -2.93 18.33
N ASP A 180 15.71 -3.95 18.35
CA ASP A 180 17.16 -3.81 18.47
C ASP A 180 17.92 -4.27 17.21
N ALA A 181 17.30 -4.13 16.04
CA ALA A 181 17.95 -4.48 14.79
C ALA A 181 19.24 -3.65 14.57
N SER A 182 20.26 -4.33 14.07
CA SER A 182 21.53 -3.73 13.68
C SER A 182 21.38 -2.78 12.50
N GLU A 183 22.37 -1.90 12.29
CA GLU A 183 22.42 -1.02 11.10
C GLU A 183 22.34 -1.80 9.79
N ARG A 184 22.91 -3.01 9.76
CA ARG A 184 22.84 -3.91 8.60
C ARG A 184 21.43 -4.42 8.36
N GLU A 185 20.72 -4.79 9.41
CA GLU A 185 19.32 -5.20 9.32
C GLU A 185 18.44 -4.03 8.89
N ASP A 186 18.67 -2.83 9.41
CA ASP A 186 17.98 -1.61 8.97
C ASP A 186 18.18 -1.33 7.47
N ALA A 187 19.43 -1.39 7.00
CA ALA A 187 19.72 -1.20 5.58
C ALA A 187 19.01 -2.25 4.71
N THR A 188 19.02 -3.51 5.15
CA THR A 188 18.31 -4.61 4.48
C THR A 188 16.80 -4.36 4.46
N HIS A 189 16.23 -3.92 5.59
CA HIS A 189 14.81 -3.63 5.73
C HIS A 189 14.37 -2.48 4.82
N LEU A 190 15.19 -1.45 4.66
CA LEU A 190 14.90 -0.37 3.71
C LEU A 190 14.81 -0.88 2.28
N ASP A 191 15.71 -1.76 1.86
CA ASP A 191 15.70 -2.35 0.52
C ASP A 191 14.47 -3.26 0.32
N VAL A 192 14.09 -4.03 1.34
CA VAL A 192 12.85 -4.81 1.35
C VAL A 192 11.64 -3.90 1.22
N MET A 193 11.56 -2.83 2.02
CA MET A 193 10.46 -1.87 1.99
C MET A 193 10.37 -1.16 0.64
N ARG A 194 11.49 -0.75 0.04
CA ARG A 194 11.53 -0.13 -1.28
C ARG A 194 11.05 -1.08 -2.37
N SER A 195 11.47 -2.35 -2.32
CA SER A 195 11.00 -3.39 -3.24
C SER A 195 9.50 -3.64 -3.06
N PHE A 196 9.01 -3.62 -1.82
CA PHE A 196 7.60 -3.70 -1.52
C PHE A 196 6.82 -2.51 -2.10
N CYS A 197 7.31 -1.28 -1.92
CA CYS A 197 6.72 -0.08 -2.55
C CYS A 197 6.60 -0.22 -4.07
N ASP A 198 7.61 -0.76 -4.75
CA ASP A 198 7.55 -0.97 -6.20
C ASP A 198 6.49 -2.02 -6.58
N ASN A 199 6.37 -3.10 -5.80
CA ASN A 199 5.36 -4.15 -6.01
C ASN A 199 3.93 -3.61 -5.94
N ILE A 200 3.68 -2.64 -5.06
CA ILE A 200 2.40 -1.93 -4.95
C ILE A 200 2.39 -0.58 -5.66
N SER A 201 3.41 -0.28 -6.48
CA SER A 201 3.47 0.93 -7.30
C SER A 201 3.31 2.24 -6.52
N CYS A 202 3.82 2.31 -5.29
CA CYS A 202 3.83 3.52 -4.48
C CYS A 202 5.24 4.15 -4.38
N VAL A 203 5.32 5.37 -3.87
CA VAL A 203 6.61 6.05 -3.65
C VAL A 203 7.47 5.23 -2.67
N ARG A 204 8.74 5.04 -3.02
CA ARG A 204 9.73 4.34 -2.19
C ARG A 204 10.00 5.15 -0.92
N GLN A 205 10.06 4.46 0.23
CA GLN A 205 10.54 5.06 1.48
C GLN A 205 11.98 5.57 1.31
N LYS A 206 12.24 6.79 1.80
CA LYS A 206 13.53 7.46 1.60
C LYS A 206 14.57 6.93 2.57
N ARG A 207 14.24 6.81 3.85
CA ARG A 207 15.17 6.34 4.89
C ARG A 207 14.50 5.44 5.93
N VAL A 208 15.30 4.62 6.59
CA VAL A 208 14.86 3.92 7.81
C VAL A 208 14.60 4.95 8.88
N TYR A 209 13.53 4.74 9.64
CA TYR A 209 13.33 5.42 10.90
C TYR A 209 12.92 4.41 11.96
N ARG A 210 13.65 4.45 13.06
CA ARG A 210 13.41 3.62 14.23
C ARG A 210 12.85 4.48 15.33
N TYR A 211 11.69 4.13 15.83
CA TYR A 211 11.09 4.86 16.93
C TYR A 211 11.85 4.60 18.23
N ARG A 212 12.19 5.69 18.92
CA ARG A 212 12.90 5.70 20.22
C ARG A 212 12.25 6.70 21.19
N GLU A 213 10.93 6.72 21.23
CA GLU A 213 10.14 7.61 22.12
C GLU A 213 10.43 9.11 21.91
N ASN A 214 10.83 9.48 20.68
CA ASN A 214 11.18 10.85 20.33
C ASN A 214 10.19 11.42 19.32
N ARG A 215 9.17 12.13 19.82
CA ARG A 215 8.15 12.79 19.01
C ARG A 215 8.74 13.67 17.92
N SER A 216 9.65 14.57 18.29
CA SER A 216 10.18 15.59 17.36
C SER A 216 10.91 14.93 16.18
N GLU A 217 11.71 13.91 16.48
CA GLU A 217 12.42 13.15 15.47
C GLU A 217 11.48 12.36 14.55
N MET A 218 10.43 11.74 15.12
CA MET A 218 9.41 11.03 14.34
C MET A 218 8.67 11.94 13.38
N LEU A 219 8.25 13.12 13.85
CA LEU A 219 7.53 14.07 13.01
C LEU A 219 8.43 14.72 11.95
N THR A 220 9.71 14.93 12.27
CA THR A 220 10.70 15.37 11.28
C THR A 220 10.88 14.33 10.18
N TRP A 221 11.05 13.05 10.55
CA TRP A 221 11.11 11.95 9.59
C TRP A 221 9.84 11.85 8.74
N LEU A 222 8.65 11.93 9.37
CA LEU A 222 7.39 11.85 8.67
C LEU A 222 7.23 12.99 7.65
N GLY A 223 7.56 14.23 8.04
CA GLY A 223 7.54 15.38 7.14
C GLY A 223 8.47 15.18 5.94
N GLU A 224 9.73 14.80 6.20
CA GLU A 224 10.70 14.53 5.13
C GLU A 224 10.27 13.39 4.20
N GLU A 225 9.62 12.35 4.73
CA GLU A 225 9.03 11.33 3.89
C GLU A 225 7.94 11.97 3.02
N LEU A 226 6.95 12.62 3.62
CA LEU A 226 5.76 13.15 2.93
C LEU A 226 6.06 14.24 1.90
N ASP A 227 7.09 15.06 2.11
CA ASP A 227 7.53 16.07 1.15
C ASP A 227 8.02 15.37 -0.14
N ALA A 228 7.43 15.67 -1.30
CA ALA A 228 7.77 15.07 -2.58
C ALA A 228 8.76 15.93 -3.37
#